data_AF-X1UNP8-F1
#
_entry.id   AF-X1UNP8-F1
#
_cell.length_a   1.000
_cell.length_b   1.000
_cell.length_c   1.000
_cell.angle_alpha   90.00
_cell.angle_beta   90.00
_cell.angle_gamma   90.00
#
_symmetry.space_group_name_H-M   'P 1'
#
loop_
_entity.id
_entity.type
_entity.pdbx_description
1 polymer ?
#
loop_
_entity_poly.entity_id
_entity_poly.type
_entity_poly.pdbx_seq_one_letter_code
_entity_poly.pdbx_strand_id
1 'polypeptide(L)'
;MSIKIIIPSAGRSDNVLTNIDNQIICVPENEIKEYKIFNSDFEIISHPKLKNLAAKRNWILNKFGEVFMIDDDMVSLERVYVKTNQVLSSKEAYNQVQQLFYQAKHLNAMLFGFSEDPSPNHYNPYKPLMLKGISGGGAYGILKDSKLFFTENTTACDSHFVTLLNTYKNRYSLIEIFINNFIFL
;
A
#
# COMPACT_ATOMS: atom_id res chain seq x y z
N MET A 1 13.90 -12.32 3.80
CA MET A 1 13.49 -11.50 2.63
C MET A 1 12.60 -10.38 3.16
N SER A 2 12.76 -9.16 2.66
CA SER A 2 11.93 -8.00 3.04
C SER A 2 11.47 -7.24 1.79
N ILE A 3 10.33 -6.57 1.90
CA ILE A 3 9.78 -5.69 0.86
C ILE A 3 9.91 -4.23 1.28
N LYS A 4 10.18 -3.36 0.30
CA LYS A 4 10.19 -1.91 0.53
C LYS A 4 8.76 -1.37 0.60
N ILE A 5 8.53 -0.47 1.55
CA ILE A 5 7.26 0.26 1.73
C ILE A 5 7.46 1.66 1.16
N ILE A 6 6.75 1.98 0.08
CA ILE A 6 6.91 3.24 -0.65
C ILE A 6 5.62 4.05 -0.56
N ILE A 7 5.75 5.31 -0.13
CA ILE A 7 4.65 6.27 0.00
C ILE A 7 4.70 7.26 -1.17
N PRO A 8 3.94 7.07 -2.26
CA PRO A 8 3.82 8.11 -3.29
C PRO A 8 3.11 9.34 -2.71
N SER A 9 3.74 10.51 -2.78
CA SER A 9 3.17 11.76 -2.29
C SER A 9 3.44 12.92 -3.26
N ALA A 10 2.68 14.02 -3.16
CA ALA A 10 2.98 15.30 -3.78
C ALA A 10 2.13 16.43 -3.17
N GLY A 11 2.74 17.60 -2.96
CA GLY A 11 2.06 18.80 -2.46
C GLY A 11 1.52 18.69 -1.04
N ARG A 12 2.01 17.72 -0.25
CA ARG A 12 1.55 17.40 1.11
C ARG A 12 2.71 17.20 2.07
N SER A 13 3.81 17.94 1.88
CA SER A 13 5.04 17.78 2.64
C SER A 13 4.86 17.89 4.15
N ASP A 14 3.94 18.72 4.61
CA ASP A 14 3.62 18.94 6.03
C ASP A 14 2.44 18.10 6.54
N ASN A 15 1.88 17.22 5.70
CA ASN A 15 0.66 16.47 5.99
C ASN A 15 0.68 15.03 5.44
N VAL A 16 1.85 14.37 5.57
CA VAL A 16 1.99 12.91 5.42
C VAL A 16 1.55 12.27 6.74
N LEU A 17 0.39 11.63 6.74
CA LEU A 17 -0.19 10.99 7.92
C LEU A 17 0.34 9.57 8.12
N THR A 18 0.74 8.92 7.03
CA THR A 18 1.26 7.55 7.06
C THR A 18 2.58 7.49 7.82
N ASN A 19 2.61 6.62 8.84
CA ASN A 19 3.75 6.43 9.72
C ASN A 19 4.00 4.93 9.95
N ILE A 20 4.91 4.36 9.15
CA ILE A 20 5.38 2.99 9.24
C ILE A 20 6.91 2.97 9.25
N ASP A 21 7.50 2.12 10.08
CA ASP A 21 8.95 2.02 10.23
C ASP A 21 9.59 1.69 8.89
N ASN A 22 10.70 2.36 8.56
CA ASN A 22 11.42 2.19 7.30
C ASN A 22 10.58 2.48 6.04
N GLN A 23 9.49 3.26 6.14
CA GLN A 23 8.82 3.79 4.96
C GLN A 23 9.76 4.70 4.17
N ILE A 24 9.60 4.70 2.85
CA ILE A 24 10.33 5.56 1.93
C ILE A 24 9.31 6.47 1.24
N ILE A 25 9.44 7.78 1.42
CA ILE A 25 8.55 8.76 0.81
C ILE A 25 9.06 9.06 -0.61
N CYS A 26 8.20 8.88 -1.61
CA CYS A 26 8.53 9.06 -3.02
C CYS A 26 7.80 10.30 -3.59
N VAL A 27 8.57 11.34 -3.93
CA VAL A 27 8.04 12.67 -4.28
C VAL A 27 8.59 13.21 -5.60
N PRO A 28 7.97 14.24 -6.19
CA PRO A 28 8.58 14.98 -7.29
C PRO A 28 9.94 15.58 -6.92
N GLU A 29 10.89 15.60 -7.86
CA GLU A 29 12.23 16.18 -7.66
C GLU A 29 12.23 17.62 -7.13
N ASN A 30 11.24 18.43 -7.55
CA ASN A 30 11.10 19.82 -7.11
C ASN A 30 10.58 19.97 -5.67
N GLU A 31 10.10 18.90 -5.03
CA GLU A 31 9.52 18.93 -3.67
C GLU A 31 10.45 18.34 -2.60
N ILE A 32 11.57 17.69 -2.98
CA ILE A 32 12.49 17.01 -2.06
C ILE A 32 12.88 17.88 -0.85
N LYS A 33 13.20 19.16 -1.11
CA LYS A 33 13.67 20.07 -0.06
C LYS A 33 12.59 20.29 1.00
N GLU A 34 11.34 20.43 0.58
CA GLU A 34 10.21 20.69 1.47
C GLU A 34 9.87 19.45 2.29
N TYR A 35 9.80 18.27 1.67
CA TYR A 35 9.57 17.02 2.41
C TYR A 35 10.67 16.74 3.44
N LYS A 36 11.93 17.07 3.14
CA LYS A 36 13.04 16.89 4.10
C LYS A 36 12.92 17.76 5.34
N ILE A 37 12.18 18.88 5.28
CA ILE A 37 11.96 19.75 6.44
C ILE A 37 10.99 19.11 7.42
N PHE A 38 9.89 18.53 6.91
CA PHE A 38 8.79 18.02 7.72
C PHE A 38 8.88 16.51 8.01
N ASN A 39 9.64 15.75 7.22
CA ASN A 39 9.71 14.29 7.28
C ASN A 39 11.16 13.79 7.40
N SER A 40 11.98 14.47 8.20
CA SER A 40 13.43 14.21 8.31
C SER A 40 13.79 12.81 8.81
N ASP A 41 12.85 12.13 9.47
CA ASP A 41 13.04 10.80 10.05
C ASP A 41 12.94 9.67 9.00
N PHE A 42 12.47 9.98 7.78
CA PHE A 42 12.23 9.00 6.73
C PHE A 42 13.16 9.17 5.53
N GLU A 43 13.45 8.06 4.84
CA GLU A 43 14.13 8.11 3.56
C GLU A 43 13.21 8.80 2.53
N ILE A 44 13.75 9.79 1.81
CA ILE A 44 13.03 10.49 0.74
C ILE A 44 13.74 10.22 -0.58
N ILE A 45 13.00 9.65 -1.52
CA ILE A 45 13.43 9.45 -2.90
C ILE A 45 12.61 10.34 -3.83
N SER A 46 13.18 10.67 -4.98
CA SER A 46 12.49 11.47 -5.97
C SER A 46 12.26 10.75 -7.29
N HIS A 47 11.22 11.21 -7.99
CA HIS A 47 10.91 10.83 -9.36
C HIS A 47 10.81 12.10 -10.24
N PRO A 48 11.05 11.99 -11.56
CA PRO A 48 10.87 13.11 -12.48
C PRO A 48 9.41 13.57 -12.50
N LYS A 49 9.09 14.68 -13.16
CA LYS A 49 7.68 15.11 -13.26
C LYS A 49 6.83 14.03 -13.96
N LEU A 50 5.83 13.50 -13.24
CA LEU A 50 4.90 12.47 -13.71
C LEU A 50 3.47 13.02 -13.74
N LYS A 51 2.66 12.53 -14.67
CA LYS A 51 1.34 13.09 -15.01
C LYS A 51 0.30 12.93 -13.89
N ASN A 52 0.24 11.74 -13.28
CA ASN A 52 -0.77 11.38 -12.29
C ASN A 52 -0.26 10.26 -11.37
N LEU A 53 -1.07 9.85 -10.39
CA LEU A 53 -0.72 8.81 -9.42
C LEU A 53 -0.39 7.46 -10.10
N ALA A 54 -1.14 7.06 -11.12
CA ALA A 54 -0.86 5.84 -11.89
C ALA A 54 0.55 5.85 -12.50
N ALA A 55 0.97 6.98 -13.09
CA ALA A 55 2.33 7.14 -13.61
C ALA A 55 3.39 7.01 -12.50
N LYS A 56 3.13 7.59 -11.31
CA LYS A 56 4.01 7.44 -10.14
C LYS A 56 4.14 5.98 -9.70
N ARG A 57 3.02 5.26 -9.58
CA ARG A 57 3.03 3.85 -9.18
C ARG A 57 3.74 2.96 -10.20
N ASN A 58 3.56 3.22 -11.51
CA ASN A 58 4.35 2.54 -12.54
C ASN A 58 5.85 2.80 -12.40
N TRP A 59 6.25 4.05 -12.14
CA TRP A 59 7.66 4.38 -11.93
C TRP A 59 8.23 3.65 -10.71
N ILE A 60 7.49 3.63 -9.60
CA ILE A 60 7.86 2.90 -8.38
C ILE A 60 7.99 1.39 -8.68
N LEU A 61 6.99 0.80 -9.33
CA LEU A 61 7.00 -0.62 -9.67
C LEU A 61 8.17 -0.98 -10.59
N ASN A 62 8.47 -0.15 -11.60
CA ASN A 62 9.61 -0.36 -12.50
C ASN A 62 10.96 -0.24 -11.78
N LYS A 63 11.09 0.69 -10.83
CA LYS A 63 12.34 0.92 -10.08
C LYS A 63 12.64 -0.21 -9.10
N PHE A 64 11.63 -0.73 -8.41
CA PHE A 64 11.82 -1.71 -7.33
C PHE A 64 11.49 -3.15 -7.72
N GLY A 65 10.68 -3.36 -8.75
CA GLY A 65 10.22 -4.68 -9.22
C GLY A 65 9.14 -5.29 -8.34
N GLU A 66 9.41 -5.41 -7.03
CA GLU A 66 8.42 -5.79 -6.02
C GLU A 66 8.39 -4.76 -4.91
N VAL A 67 7.19 -4.35 -4.51
CA VAL A 67 7.00 -3.18 -3.65
C VAL A 67 5.66 -3.23 -2.94
N PHE A 68 5.62 -2.72 -1.70
CA PHE A 68 4.39 -2.40 -0.99
C PHE A 68 4.18 -0.89 -1.08
N MET A 69 3.06 -0.44 -1.65
CA MET A 69 2.75 0.98 -1.78
C MET A 69 1.61 1.33 -0.84
N ILE A 70 1.70 2.47 -0.17
CA ILE A 70 0.69 2.99 0.76
C ILE A 70 0.48 4.48 0.46
N ASP A 71 -0.76 4.93 0.36
CA ASP A 71 -1.07 6.36 0.17
C ASP A 71 -0.63 7.17 1.39
N ASP A 72 -0.36 8.46 1.22
CA ASP A 72 0.24 9.29 2.27
C ASP A 72 -0.72 9.69 3.39
N ASP A 73 -2.00 9.37 3.26
CA ASP A 73 -3.09 9.72 4.18
C ASP A 73 -3.67 8.52 4.96
N MET A 74 -2.97 7.39 4.98
CA MET A 74 -3.29 6.28 5.89
C MET A 74 -3.00 6.69 7.33
N VAL A 75 -3.99 6.60 8.22
CA VAL A 75 -3.87 7.00 9.63
C VAL A 75 -3.49 5.84 10.53
N SER A 76 -4.00 4.64 10.24
CA SER A 76 -3.73 3.47 11.04
C SER A 76 -3.88 2.17 10.26
N LEU A 77 -3.06 1.19 10.65
CA LEU A 77 -3.30 -0.22 10.39
C LEU A 77 -3.83 -0.83 11.70
N GLU A 78 -4.95 -1.55 11.66
CA GLU A 78 -5.65 -2.00 12.86
C GLU A 78 -5.92 -3.51 12.87
N ARG A 79 -5.84 -4.11 14.06
CA ARG A 79 -6.34 -5.46 14.33
C ARG A 79 -7.85 -5.39 14.58
N VAL A 80 -8.61 -6.22 13.85
CA VAL A 80 -10.08 -6.32 13.99
C VAL A 80 -10.60 -7.55 14.69
N TYR A 81 -9.74 -8.54 14.91
CA TYR A 81 -10.10 -9.77 15.60
C TYR A 81 -10.14 -9.61 17.14
N VAL A 82 -10.20 -8.37 17.61
CA VAL A 82 -10.27 -7.97 19.02
C VAL A 82 -11.58 -7.21 19.28
N LYS A 83 -12.01 -7.15 20.53
CA LYS A 83 -13.31 -6.54 20.92
C LYS A 83 -13.46 -5.08 20.48
N THR A 84 -12.35 -4.34 20.50
CA THR A 84 -12.24 -2.97 20.02
C THR A 84 -11.01 -2.90 19.13
N ASN A 85 -11.11 -2.25 17.98
CA ASN A 85 -9.99 -2.14 17.04
C ASN A 85 -8.73 -1.65 17.78
N GLN A 86 -7.63 -2.34 17.51
CA GLN A 86 -6.33 -1.98 18.08
C GLN A 86 -5.43 -1.45 16.96
N VAL A 87 -5.09 -0.17 17.05
CA VAL A 87 -4.09 0.48 16.18
C VAL A 87 -2.73 -0.15 16.43
N LEU A 88 -2.07 -0.55 15.34
CA LEU A 88 -0.69 -1.03 15.36
C LEU A 88 0.27 0.15 15.53
N SER A 89 1.33 -0.05 16.32
CA SER A 89 2.49 0.84 16.27
C SER A 89 3.16 0.79 14.89
N SER A 90 3.92 1.84 14.54
CA SER A 90 4.72 1.92 13.31
C SER A 90 5.57 0.67 13.04
N LYS A 91 6.21 0.13 14.08
CA LYS A 91 6.99 -1.12 14.03
C LYS A 91 6.14 -2.37 13.80
N GLU A 92 4.99 -2.46 14.47
CA GLU A 92 4.06 -3.57 14.27
C GLU A 92 3.48 -3.56 12.86
N ALA A 93 3.12 -2.39 12.34
CA ALA A 93 2.63 -2.24 10.97
C ALA A 93 3.69 -2.66 9.94
N TYR A 94 4.94 -2.24 10.13
CA TYR A 94 6.06 -2.72 9.31
C TYR A 94 6.15 -4.25 9.32
N ASN A 95 6.20 -4.86 10.51
CA ASN A 95 6.30 -6.31 10.65
C ASN A 95 5.12 -7.03 10.00
N GLN A 96 3.91 -6.49 10.10
CA GLN A 96 2.72 -7.05 9.48
C GLN A 96 2.82 -7.03 7.95
N VAL A 97 3.29 -5.93 7.35
CA VAL A 97 3.56 -5.85 5.90
C VAL A 97 4.60 -6.87 5.47
N GLN A 98 5.69 -7.03 6.24
CA GLN A 98 6.72 -8.02 5.93
C GLN A 98 6.20 -9.46 6.02
N GLN A 99 5.36 -9.76 7.02
CA GLN A 99 4.73 -11.07 7.19
C GLN A 99 3.78 -11.38 6.03
N LEU A 100 2.93 -10.42 5.65
CA LEU A 100 2.01 -10.58 4.53
C LEU A 100 2.77 -10.78 3.21
N PHE A 101 3.86 -10.05 2.99
CA PHE A 101 4.74 -10.26 1.85
C PHE A 101 5.34 -11.67 1.81
N TYR A 102 5.82 -12.17 2.95
CA TYR A 102 6.32 -13.54 3.05
C TYR A 102 5.26 -14.56 2.63
N GLN A 103 4.02 -14.40 3.10
CA GLN A 103 2.91 -15.28 2.71
C GLN A 103 2.58 -15.15 1.22
N ALA A 104 2.52 -13.93 0.69
CA ALA A 104 2.24 -13.67 -0.72
C ALA A 104 3.27 -14.34 -1.64
N LYS A 105 4.56 -14.28 -1.28
CA LYS A 105 5.65 -14.96 -1.99
C LYS A 105 5.45 -16.47 -2.05
N HIS A 106 5.11 -17.11 -0.93
CA HIS A 106 4.94 -18.56 -0.86
C HIS A 106 3.66 -19.02 -1.56
N LEU A 107 2.62 -18.20 -1.53
CA LEU A 107 1.37 -18.45 -2.24
C LEU A 107 1.41 -18.01 -3.69
N ASN A 108 2.52 -17.43 -4.17
CA ASN A 108 2.62 -16.83 -5.51
C ASN A 108 1.47 -15.85 -5.82
N ALA A 109 1.03 -15.08 -4.81
CA ALA A 109 -0.01 -14.08 -4.95
C ALA A 109 0.58 -12.77 -5.49
N MET A 110 0.36 -12.47 -6.77
CA MET A 110 1.01 -11.32 -7.43
C MET A 110 0.53 -9.96 -6.90
N LEU A 111 -0.67 -9.89 -6.34
CA LEU A 111 -1.22 -8.74 -5.63
C LEU A 111 -1.65 -9.17 -4.23
N PHE A 112 -1.32 -8.35 -3.24
CA PHE A 112 -1.68 -8.61 -1.85
C PHE A 112 -1.90 -7.33 -1.05
N GLY A 113 -2.61 -7.39 0.06
CA GLY A 113 -2.87 -6.22 0.89
C GLY A 113 -3.74 -6.55 2.10
N PHE A 114 -4.26 -5.52 2.74
CA PHE A 114 -5.17 -5.66 3.88
C PHE A 114 -6.61 -5.35 3.49
N SER A 115 -7.54 -5.80 4.32
CA SER A 115 -8.95 -5.44 4.20
C SER A 115 -9.16 -3.94 4.46
N GLU A 116 -10.24 -3.40 3.91
CA GLU A 116 -10.70 -2.03 4.21
C GLU A 116 -11.92 -2.02 5.12
N ASP A 117 -12.48 -3.20 5.46
CA ASP A 117 -13.70 -3.28 6.27
C ASP A 117 -13.41 -3.01 7.75
N PRO A 118 -13.84 -1.85 8.30
CA PRO A 118 -13.44 -1.43 9.63
C PRO A 118 -14.15 -2.17 10.77
N SER A 119 -15.11 -3.04 10.46
CA SER A 119 -16.03 -3.63 11.43
C SER A 119 -15.52 -4.96 11.98
N PRO A 120 -15.26 -5.08 13.30
CA PRO A 120 -15.00 -6.37 13.96
C PRO A 120 -16.11 -7.39 13.73
N ASN A 121 -17.36 -6.94 13.54
CA ASN A 121 -18.49 -7.83 13.30
C ASN A 121 -18.42 -8.51 11.92
N HIS A 122 -17.67 -7.95 10.98
CA HIS A 122 -17.46 -8.54 9.66
C HIS A 122 -16.22 -9.45 9.62
N TYR A 123 -15.41 -9.47 10.70
CA TYR A 123 -14.31 -10.41 10.83
C TYR A 123 -14.85 -11.84 10.97
N ASN A 124 -14.50 -12.69 10.01
CA ASN A 124 -14.81 -14.11 10.07
C ASN A 124 -13.60 -14.90 10.57
N PRO A 125 -13.61 -15.43 11.82
CA PRO A 125 -12.47 -16.16 12.37
C PRO A 125 -12.13 -17.44 11.62
N TYR A 126 -13.06 -17.99 10.83
CA TYR A 126 -12.82 -19.17 9.99
C TYR A 126 -12.27 -18.80 8.61
N LYS A 127 -12.16 -17.52 8.27
CA LYS A 127 -11.63 -17.00 6.99
C LYS A 127 -10.69 -15.80 7.22
N PRO A 128 -9.58 -15.96 7.97
CA PRO A 128 -8.67 -14.85 8.28
C PRO A 128 -7.91 -14.33 7.04
N LEU A 129 -7.88 -15.12 5.97
CA LEU A 129 -7.30 -14.78 4.68
C LEU A 129 -8.37 -14.92 3.58
N MET A 130 -8.37 -13.98 2.65
CA MET A 130 -9.22 -13.99 1.46
C MET A 130 -8.34 -14.04 0.21
N LEU A 131 -8.75 -14.84 -0.77
CA LEU A 131 -8.08 -14.94 -2.07
C LEU A 131 -8.79 -14.14 -3.17
N LYS A 132 -9.93 -13.54 -2.84
CA LYS A 132 -10.76 -12.76 -3.75
C LYS A 132 -11.26 -11.54 -3.01
N GLY A 133 -11.19 -10.39 -3.66
CA GLY A 133 -11.60 -9.11 -3.11
C GLY A 133 -10.83 -7.99 -3.78
N ILE A 134 -11.19 -6.76 -3.42
CA ILE A 134 -10.46 -5.57 -3.82
C ILE A 134 -9.51 -5.22 -2.68
N SER A 135 -8.22 -5.10 -2.99
CA SER A 135 -7.26 -4.46 -2.11
C SER A 135 -7.38 -2.96 -2.39
N GLY A 136 -8.50 -2.37 -1.98
CA GLY A 136 -8.78 -0.95 -2.18
C GLY A 136 -8.02 -0.13 -1.15
N GLY A 137 -8.05 1.18 -1.28
CA GLY A 137 -7.68 2.07 -0.17
C GLY A 137 -6.30 2.66 -0.27
N GLY A 138 -5.43 2.13 -1.12
CA GLY A 138 -4.12 2.74 -1.36
C GLY A 138 -2.96 2.03 -0.68
N ALA A 139 -3.22 1.02 0.14
CA ALA A 139 -2.21 0.16 0.78
C ALA A 139 -2.22 -1.27 0.23
N TYR A 140 -1.24 -1.60 -0.62
CA TYR A 140 -1.13 -2.91 -1.25
C TYR A 140 0.28 -3.20 -1.78
N GLY A 141 0.61 -4.48 -1.87
CA GLY A 141 1.85 -5.01 -2.39
C GLY A 141 1.69 -5.70 -3.73
N ILE A 142 2.71 -5.54 -4.58
CA ILE A 142 2.84 -6.19 -5.87
C ILE A 142 4.13 -6.98 -5.89
N LEU A 143 4.04 -8.27 -6.18
CA LEU A 143 5.20 -9.08 -6.53
C LEU A 143 5.58 -8.81 -7.98
N LYS A 144 6.87 -8.97 -8.31
CA LYS A 144 7.36 -8.76 -9.67
C LYS A 144 6.59 -9.64 -10.68
N ASP A 145 5.70 -9.00 -11.44
CA ASP A 145 4.93 -9.61 -12.51
C ASP A 145 4.90 -8.66 -13.72
N SER A 146 5.40 -9.14 -14.86
CA SER A 146 5.38 -8.41 -16.14
C SER A 146 3.98 -8.04 -16.65
N LYS A 147 2.91 -8.61 -16.06
CA LYS A 147 1.53 -8.41 -16.51
C LYS A 147 0.80 -7.31 -15.75
N LEU A 148 1.29 -6.89 -14.58
CA LEU A 148 0.62 -5.89 -13.74
C LEU A 148 1.22 -4.50 -14.00
N PHE A 149 0.33 -3.53 -14.19
CA PHE A 149 0.67 -2.13 -14.41
C PHE A 149 -0.51 -1.24 -14.01
N PHE A 150 -0.28 0.06 -13.95
CA PHE A 150 -1.31 1.07 -13.73
C PHE A 150 -1.60 1.80 -15.04
N THR A 151 -2.87 1.92 -15.42
CA THR A 151 -3.23 2.73 -16.59
C THR A 151 -3.31 4.20 -16.20
N GLU A 152 -2.73 5.09 -17.00
CA GLU A 152 -2.84 6.53 -16.78
C GLU A 152 -4.21 7.11 -17.17
N ASN A 153 -5.11 6.27 -17.66
CA ASN A 153 -6.47 6.63 -18.09
C ASN A 153 -7.52 6.49 -16.97
N THR A 154 -7.11 6.12 -15.75
CA THR A 154 -7.99 6.12 -14.58
C THR A 154 -7.87 7.42 -13.79
N THR A 155 -8.99 7.91 -13.27
CA THR A 155 -9.04 9.01 -12.31
C THR A 155 -9.45 8.45 -10.95
N ALA A 156 -8.56 8.52 -9.95
CA ALA A 156 -8.81 8.06 -8.58
C ALA A 156 -9.28 6.59 -8.42
N CYS A 157 -8.92 5.71 -9.36
CA CYS A 157 -9.35 4.30 -9.40
C CYS A 157 -8.22 3.36 -9.86
N ASP A 158 -6.97 3.77 -9.73
CA ASP A 158 -5.80 3.01 -10.15
C ASP A 158 -5.64 1.70 -9.34
N SER A 159 -5.98 1.70 -8.05
CA SER A 159 -6.07 0.51 -7.19
C SER A 159 -7.12 -0.51 -7.66
N HIS A 160 -8.27 -0.01 -8.13
CA HIS A 160 -9.33 -0.85 -8.69
C HIS A 160 -8.89 -1.48 -10.02
N PHE A 161 -8.26 -0.68 -10.89
CA PHE A 161 -7.74 -1.17 -12.15
C PHE A 161 -6.72 -2.30 -11.97
N VAL A 162 -5.71 -2.11 -11.11
CA VAL A 162 -4.68 -3.14 -10.89
C VAL A 162 -5.28 -4.40 -10.26
N THR A 163 -6.28 -4.26 -9.38
CA THR A 163 -7.01 -5.39 -8.81
C THR A 163 -7.76 -6.19 -9.88
N LEU A 164 -8.50 -5.52 -10.76
CA LEU A 164 -9.25 -6.17 -11.84
C LEU A 164 -8.29 -6.83 -12.84
N LEU A 165 -7.20 -6.16 -13.18
CA LEU A 165 -6.14 -6.71 -14.03
C LEU A 165 -5.52 -7.96 -13.41
N ASN A 166 -5.20 -7.92 -12.11
CA ASN A 166 -4.68 -9.08 -11.38
C ASN A 166 -5.70 -10.23 -11.34
N THR A 167 -6.97 -9.93 -11.08
CA THR A 167 -8.03 -10.95 -11.10
C THR A 167 -8.14 -11.62 -12.47
N TYR A 168 -8.04 -10.84 -13.54
CA TYR A 168 -8.07 -11.36 -14.91
C TYR A 168 -6.83 -12.20 -15.26
N LYS A 169 -5.63 -11.75 -14.88
CA LYS A 169 -4.35 -12.37 -15.30
C LYS A 169 -3.86 -13.48 -14.37
N ASN A 170 -4.07 -13.33 -13.07
CA ASN A 170 -3.49 -14.16 -12.01
C ASN A 170 -4.55 -14.82 -11.10
N ARG A 171 -5.84 -14.52 -11.29
CA ARG A 171 -7.02 -15.17 -10.69
C ARG A 171 -7.30 -14.88 -9.22
N TYR A 172 -6.30 -14.50 -8.43
CA TYR A 172 -6.47 -14.23 -7.01
C TYR A 172 -5.50 -13.15 -6.49
N SER A 173 -5.91 -12.53 -5.39
CA SER A 173 -5.12 -11.59 -4.59
C SER A 173 -5.12 -12.09 -3.15
N LEU A 174 -4.00 -11.99 -2.42
CA LEU A 174 -3.96 -12.35 -1.01
C LEU A 174 -4.37 -11.15 -0.15
N ILE A 175 -5.51 -11.24 0.53
CA ILE A 175 -6.01 -10.17 1.40
C ILE A 175 -6.06 -10.73 2.82
N GLU A 176 -5.34 -10.09 3.72
CA GLU A 176 -5.40 -10.40 5.15
C GLU A 176 -6.39 -9.47 5.84
N ILE A 177 -7.22 -10.01 6.75
CA ILE A 177 -8.23 -9.21 7.43
C ILE A 177 -7.60 -8.43 8.60
N PHE A 178 -6.87 -7.38 8.24
CA PHE A 178 -6.54 -6.20 9.04
C PHE A 178 -7.19 -4.99 8.36
N ILE A 179 -7.39 -3.87 9.07
CA ILE A 179 -7.93 -2.65 8.46
C ILE A 179 -6.82 -1.67 8.15
N ASN A 180 -6.83 -1.08 6.96
CA ASN A 180 -6.21 0.23 6.74
C ASN A 180 -7.28 1.32 6.88
N ASN A 181 -7.11 2.25 7.82
CA ASN A 181 -7.97 3.42 7.92
C ASN A 181 -7.32 4.60 7.20
N PHE A 182 -8.05 5.17 6.24
CA PHE A 182 -7.70 6.40 5.52
C PHE A 182 -8.63 7.53 5.95
N ILE A 183 -8.17 8.78 5.87
CA ILE A 183 -9.08 9.92 5.92
C ILE A 183 -9.57 10.21 4.50
N PHE A 184 -10.85 10.04 4.25
CA PHE A 184 -11.49 10.64 3.07
C PHE A 184 -11.55 12.16 3.32
N LEU A 185 -10.54 12.91 2.85
CA LEU A 185 -10.54 14.37 2.82
C LEU A 185 -11.38 14.90 1.66
#